data_AF-A0A3N7DYD7-F1
#
_entry.id   AF-A0A3N7DYD7-F1
#
_cell.length_a   1.000
_cell.length_b   1.000
_cell.length_c   1.000
_cell.angle_alpha   90.00
_cell.angle_beta   90.00
_cell.angle_gamma   90.00
#
_symmetry.space_group_name_H-M   'P 1'
#
loop_
_entity.id
_entity.type
_entity.pdbx_description
1 polymer ?
#
loop_
_entity_poly.entity_id
_entity_poly.type
_entity_poly.pdbx_seq_one_letter_code
_entity_poly.pdbx_strand_id
1 'polypeptide(L)'
;MHSLPQEFLALCRQLGDAQQRCSAAMVAQAQQIEALTAEVVRLRGAVVVRDTRLAVARDELVQLRAASPGLPRRKAMARHIGLLAERIAALSRECLRWRQAAAEGGASAVGAPEQGRALAATVSSMGEAPERRVSGNRALRSEEVGETENSALDANLAAADLVICQTGCISHDEYWRVQDHCRRTGKPCILVDQPLAVREAQALATIQPMVVLRMAAAPQLPAAGVAGASVHAAEDVTENGR
;
A
#
# COMPACT_ATOMS: atom_id res chain seq x y z
N MET A 1 -30.17 36.03 -96.96
CA MET A 1 -29.20 34.92 -97.07
C MET A 1 -27.89 35.41 -96.46
N HIS A 2 -27.41 34.80 -95.39
CA HIS A 2 -26.08 35.12 -94.87
C HIS A 2 -25.04 34.49 -95.79
N SER A 3 -23.95 35.20 -96.05
CA SER A 3 -22.87 34.66 -96.88
C SER A 3 -22.02 33.71 -96.04
N LEU A 4 -21.49 32.64 -96.66
CA LEU A 4 -20.61 31.66 -96.00
C LEU A 4 -19.49 32.30 -95.14
N PRO A 5 -18.83 33.41 -95.56
CA PRO A 5 -17.84 34.08 -94.72
C PRO A 5 -18.39 34.64 -93.41
N GLN A 6 -19.64 35.13 -93.40
CA GLN A 6 -20.27 35.67 -92.18
C GLN A 6 -20.57 34.55 -91.18
N GLU A 7 -21.04 33.40 -91.66
CA GLU A 7 -21.31 32.23 -90.83
C GLU A 7 -20.02 31.65 -90.24
N PHE A 8 -18.95 31.57 -91.04
CA PHE A 8 -17.63 31.14 -90.57
C PHE A 8 -17.12 32.04 -89.43
N LEU A 9 -17.20 33.36 -89.58
CA LEU A 9 -16.79 34.29 -88.53
C LEU A 9 -17.64 34.19 -87.26
N ALA A 10 -18.95 33.93 -87.40
CA ALA A 10 -19.83 33.70 -86.27
C ALA A 10 -19.43 32.43 -85.50
N LEU A 11 -19.13 31.33 -86.21
CA LEU A 11 -18.65 30.10 -85.61
C LEU A 11 -17.28 30.27 -84.93
N CYS A 12 -16.35 31.00 -85.54
CA CYS A 12 -15.05 31.30 -84.92
C CYS A 12 -15.21 32.05 -83.60
N ARG A 13 -16.12 33.04 -83.53
CA ARG A 13 -16.42 33.76 -82.28
C ARG A 13 -17.02 32.82 -81.23
N GLN A 14 -18.01 32.02 -81.60
CA GLN A 14 -18.64 31.08 -80.68
C GLN A 14 -17.65 30.04 -80.13
N LEU A 15 -16.73 29.56 -80.98
CA LEU A 15 -15.67 28.67 -80.56
C LEU A 15 -14.69 29.38 -79.61
N GLY A 16 -14.30 30.62 -79.91
CA GLY A 16 -13.45 31.43 -79.04
C GLY A 16 -14.10 31.66 -77.67
N ASP A 17 -15.39 32.00 -77.63
CA ASP A 17 -16.16 32.19 -76.40
C ASP A 17 -16.24 30.88 -75.59
N ALA A 18 -16.47 29.75 -76.26
CA ALA A 18 -16.49 28.44 -75.64
C ALA A 18 -15.11 28.06 -75.08
N GLN A 19 -14.03 28.29 -75.85
CA GLN A 19 -12.66 28.05 -75.43
C GLN A 19 -12.31 28.89 -74.20
N GLN A 20 -12.63 30.19 -74.19
CA GLN A 20 -12.39 31.05 -73.04
C GLN A 20 -13.12 30.57 -71.78
N ARG A 21 -14.39 30.18 -71.90
CA ARG A 21 -15.14 29.63 -70.76
C ARG A 21 -14.52 28.33 -70.24
N CYS A 22 -14.13 27.42 -71.14
CA CYS A 22 -13.47 26.18 -70.76
C CYS A 22 -12.12 26.44 -70.09
N SER A 23 -11.28 27.31 -70.65
CA SER A 23 -10.00 27.67 -70.06
C SER A 23 -10.15 28.33 -68.69
N ALA A 24 -11.11 29.25 -68.54
CA ALA A 24 -11.41 29.87 -67.25
C ALA A 24 -11.87 28.84 -66.20
N ALA A 25 -12.75 27.92 -66.59
CA ALA A 25 -13.20 26.85 -65.71
C ALA A 25 -12.05 25.91 -65.31
N MET A 26 -11.17 25.55 -66.25
CA MET A 26 -9.99 24.72 -65.95
C MET A 26 -9.04 25.39 -64.96
N VAL A 27 -8.76 26.69 -65.12
CA VAL A 27 -7.91 27.45 -64.19
C VAL A 27 -8.55 27.52 -62.81
N ALA A 28 -9.86 27.81 -62.73
CA ALA A 28 -10.57 27.84 -61.44
C ALA A 28 -10.55 26.47 -60.73
N GLN A 29 -10.72 25.37 -61.47
CA GLN A 29 -10.63 24.03 -60.92
C GLN A 29 -9.21 23.68 -60.46
N ALA A 30 -8.18 24.05 -61.22
CA ALA A 30 -6.79 23.85 -60.83
C ALA A 30 -6.46 24.57 -59.49
N GLN A 31 -6.89 25.83 -59.36
CA GLN A 31 -6.74 26.59 -58.12
C GLN A 31 -7.46 25.94 -56.93
N GLN A 32 -8.67 25.40 -57.16
CA GLN A 32 -9.41 24.69 -56.12
C GLN A 32 -8.72 23.39 -55.69
N ILE A 33 -8.15 22.64 -56.65
CA ILE A 33 -7.38 21.42 -56.36
C ILE A 33 -6.15 21.76 -55.52
N GLU A 34 -5.41 22.83 -55.87
CA GLU A 34 -4.24 23.28 -55.12
C GLU A 34 -4.61 23.68 -53.69
N ALA A 35 -5.68 24.46 -53.51
CA ALA A 35 -6.18 24.86 -52.20
C ALA A 35 -6.57 23.67 -51.32
N LEU A 36 -7.34 22.73 -51.87
CA LEU A 36 -7.75 21.52 -51.15
C LEU A 36 -6.55 20.60 -50.85
N THR A 37 -5.58 20.50 -51.76
CA THR A 37 -4.36 19.71 -51.54
C THR A 37 -3.54 20.31 -50.39
N ALA A 38 -3.39 21.64 -50.35
CA ALA A 38 -2.72 22.32 -49.24
C ALA A 38 -3.47 22.08 -47.91
N GLU A 39 -4.81 22.12 -47.92
CA GLU A 39 -5.60 21.84 -46.72
C GLU A 39 -5.47 20.39 -46.25
N VAL A 40 -5.48 19.41 -47.16
CA VAL A 40 -5.25 18.00 -46.81
C VAL A 40 -3.89 17.81 -46.16
N VAL A 41 -2.83 18.42 -46.69
CA VAL A 41 -1.48 18.34 -46.09
C VAL A 41 -1.47 18.99 -44.70
N ARG A 42 -2.09 20.16 -44.54
CA ARG A 42 -2.21 20.86 -43.25
C ARG A 42 -2.94 20.01 -42.21
N LEU A 43 -4.08 19.43 -42.57
CA LEU A 43 -4.89 18.61 -41.68
C LEU A 43 -4.18 17.31 -41.31
N ARG A 44 -3.50 16.66 -42.28
CA ARG A 44 -2.66 15.50 -42.00
C ARG A 44 -1.54 15.84 -41.02
N GLY A 45 -0.88 16.98 -41.19
CA GLY A 45 0.13 17.47 -40.25
C GLY A 45 -0.45 17.68 -38.83
N ALA A 46 -1.63 18.27 -38.71
CA ALA A 46 -2.29 18.47 -37.43
C ALA A 46 -2.63 17.15 -36.72
N VAL A 47 -3.07 16.13 -37.47
CA VAL A 47 -3.32 14.78 -36.93
C VAL A 47 -2.02 14.15 -36.43
N VAL A 48 -0.95 14.19 -37.22
CA VAL A 48 0.37 13.65 -36.82
C VAL A 48 0.88 14.32 -35.53
N VAL A 49 0.75 15.65 -35.41
CA VAL A 49 1.14 16.37 -34.18
C VAL A 49 0.28 15.94 -32.99
N ARG A 50 -1.03 15.75 -33.18
CA ARG A 50 -1.91 15.29 -32.10
C ARG A 50 -1.57 13.87 -31.66
N ASP A 51 -1.36 12.97 -32.61
CA ASP A 51 -1.10 11.55 -32.33
C ASP A 51 0.27 11.34 -31.70
N THR A 52 1.28 12.10 -32.12
CA THR A 52 2.60 12.08 -31.46
C THR A 52 2.51 12.57 -30.01
N ARG A 53 1.80 13.67 -29.75
CA ARG A 53 1.55 14.15 -28.36
C ARG A 53 0.80 13.11 -27.52
N LEU A 54 -0.17 12.43 -28.12
CA LEU A 54 -0.93 11.38 -27.44
C LEU A 54 -0.06 10.15 -27.14
N ALA A 55 0.84 9.78 -28.06
CA ALA A 55 1.79 8.70 -27.85
C ALA A 55 2.74 9.04 -26.68
N VAL A 56 3.34 10.23 -26.69
CA VAL A 56 4.21 10.70 -25.60
C VAL A 56 3.48 10.67 -24.25
N ALA A 57 2.25 11.19 -24.18
CA ALA A 57 1.47 11.18 -22.94
C ALA A 57 1.13 9.75 -22.45
N ARG A 58 0.91 8.81 -23.38
CA ARG A 58 0.69 7.40 -23.03
C ARG A 58 1.96 6.76 -22.46
N ASP A 59 3.11 7.07 -23.05
CA ASP A 59 4.40 6.57 -22.59
C ASP A 59 4.73 7.11 -21.19
N GLU A 60 4.52 8.41 -20.96
CA GLU A 60 4.65 9.03 -19.64
C GLU A 60 3.74 8.34 -18.60
N LEU A 61 2.49 8.03 -18.95
CA LEU A 61 1.59 7.30 -18.05
C LEU A 61 2.08 5.89 -17.75
N VAL A 62 2.65 5.18 -18.73
CA VAL A 62 3.25 3.86 -18.53
C VAL A 62 4.46 3.96 -17.60
N GLN A 63 5.34 4.94 -17.83
CA GLN A 63 6.51 5.19 -16.98
C GLN A 63 6.11 5.51 -15.54
N LEU A 64 5.12 6.39 -15.33
CA LEU A 64 4.63 6.73 -13.98
C LEU A 64 4.00 5.52 -13.27
N ARG A 65 3.28 4.66 -13.99
CA ARG A 65 2.73 3.41 -13.43
C ARG A 65 3.85 2.44 -13.06
N ALA A 66 4.86 2.30 -13.91
CA ALA A 66 6.02 1.45 -13.65
C ALA A 66 6.85 1.97 -12.47
N ALA A 67 6.99 3.29 -12.31
CA ALA A 67 7.64 3.91 -11.15
C ALA A 67 6.84 3.75 -9.85
N SER A 68 5.54 3.46 -9.93
CA SER A 68 4.64 3.35 -8.77
C SER A 68 3.73 2.11 -8.83
N PRO A 69 4.30 0.88 -8.82
CA PRO A 69 3.52 -0.35 -8.99
C PRO A 69 2.55 -0.62 -7.83
N GLY A 70 2.85 -0.14 -6.61
CA GLY A 70 2.01 -0.33 -5.42
C GLY A 70 0.82 0.64 -5.30
N LEU A 71 0.73 1.67 -6.14
CA LEU A 71 -0.29 2.72 -6.00
C LEU A 71 -1.74 2.21 -6.14
N PRO A 72 -2.09 1.31 -7.10
CA PRO A 72 -3.45 0.80 -7.22
C PRO A 72 -3.90 0.04 -5.97
N ARG A 73 -3.03 -0.81 -5.42
CA ARG A 73 -3.30 -1.57 -4.18
C ARG A 73 -3.49 -0.63 -3.00
N ARG A 74 -2.66 0.40 -2.84
CA ARG A 74 -2.82 1.41 -1.78
C ARG A 74 -4.14 2.18 -1.91
N LYS A 75 -4.54 2.55 -3.13
CA LYS A 75 -5.84 3.20 -3.37
C LYS A 75 -7.02 2.28 -3.03
N ALA A 76 -6.95 1.00 -3.42
CA ALA A 76 -7.99 0.03 -3.08
C ALA A 76 -8.10 -0.18 -1.57
N MET A 77 -6.96 -0.34 -0.89
CA MET A 77 -6.90 -0.48 0.57
C MET A 77 -7.48 0.76 1.27
N ALA A 78 -7.13 1.97 0.83
CA ALA A 78 -7.65 3.21 1.40
C ALA A 78 -9.18 3.30 1.27
N ARG A 79 -9.75 2.89 0.12
CA ARG A 79 -11.21 2.80 -0.05
C ARG A 79 -11.84 1.79 0.90
N HIS A 80 -11.23 0.61 1.05
CA HIS A 80 -11.73 -0.43 1.94
C HIS A 80 -11.70 0.00 3.41
N ILE A 81 -10.60 0.62 3.84
CA ILE A 81 -10.49 1.22 5.18
C ILE A 81 -11.58 2.26 5.40
N GLY A 82 -11.86 3.12 4.40
CA GLY A 82 -12.96 4.10 4.48
C GLY A 82 -14.32 3.43 4.70
N LEU A 83 -14.64 2.39 3.93
CA LEU A 83 -15.89 1.63 4.09
C LEU A 83 -16.02 0.98 5.47
N LEU A 84 -14.93 0.39 5.98
CA LEU A 84 -14.91 -0.21 7.30
C LEU A 84 -15.09 0.83 8.41
N ALA A 85 -14.43 1.99 8.29
CA ALA A 85 -14.58 3.09 9.23
C ALA A 85 -16.03 3.60 9.28
N GLU A 86 -16.69 3.76 8.13
CA GLU A 86 -18.11 4.13 8.06
C GLU A 86 -19.01 3.09 8.73
N ARG A 87 -18.73 1.79 8.50
CA ARG A 87 -19.49 0.70 9.12
C ARG A 87 -19.33 0.68 10.63
N ILE A 88 -18.10 0.84 11.13
CA ILE A 88 -17.82 0.94 12.58
C ILE A 88 -18.54 2.14 13.18
N ALA A 89 -18.51 3.29 12.49
CA ALA A 89 -19.22 4.49 12.94
C ALA A 89 -20.75 4.28 12.98
N ALA A 90 -21.32 3.53 12.03
CA ALA A 90 -22.74 3.18 12.04
C ALA A 90 -23.11 2.25 13.20
N LEU A 91 -22.36 1.16 13.37
CA LEU A 91 -22.60 0.18 14.44
C LEU A 91 -22.39 0.79 15.83
N SER A 92 -21.37 1.63 16.01
CA SER A 92 -21.14 2.32 17.29
C SER A 92 -22.31 3.26 17.64
N ARG A 93 -22.88 3.97 16.66
CA ARG A 93 -24.10 4.77 16.86
C ARG A 93 -25.31 3.90 17.23
N GLU A 94 -25.50 2.76 16.56
CA GLU A 94 -26.58 1.83 16.88
C GLU A 94 -26.43 1.25 18.29
N CYS A 95 -25.24 0.79 18.66
CA CYS A 95 -24.93 0.31 20.01
C CYS A 95 -25.19 1.38 21.07
N LEU A 96 -24.80 2.64 20.82
CA LEU A 96 -25.07 3.74 21.74
C LEU A 96 -26.57 3.99 21.89
N ARG A 97 -27.34 3.97 20.80
CA ARG A 97 -28.81 4.11 20.83
C ARG A 97 -29.46 3.03 21.70
N TRP A 98 -29.09 1.76 21.52
CA TRP A 98 -29.64 0.66 22.32
C TRP A 98 -29.27 0.77 23.80
N ARG A 99 -28.04 1.20 24.13
CA ARG A 99 -27.61 1.42 25.53
C ARG A 99 -28.38 2.55 26.21
N GLN A 100 -28.64 3.65 25.50
CA GLN A 100 -29.44 4.77 26.04
C GLN A 100 -30.88 4.36 26.29
N ALA A 101 -31.51 3.66 25.33
CA ALA A 101 -32.87 3.14 25.50
C ALA A 101 -33.00 2.16 26.68
N ALA A 102 -31.99 1.32 26.91
CA ALA A 102 -31.95 0.43 28.07
C ALA A 102 -31.79 1.17 29.41
N ALA A 103 -31.01 2.26 29.43
CA ALA A 103 -30.84 3.10 30.62
C ALA A 103 -32.13 3.88 30.97
N GLU A 104 -32.85 4.38 29.96
CA GLU A 104 -34.14 5.04 30.13
C GLU A 104 -35.24 4.07 30.59
N GLY A 105 -35.25 2.83 30.07
CA GLY A 105 -36.16 1.77 30.52
C GLY A 105 -35.88 1.27 31.96
N GLY A 106 -34.62 1.28 32.40
CA GLY A 106 -34.23 0.95 33.77
C GLY A 106 -34.55 2.05 34.81
N ALA A 107 -34.62 3.32 34.39
CA ALA A 107 -34.95 4.44 35.26
C ALA A 107 -36.45 4.50 35.66
N SER A 108 -37.32 3.75 34.98
CA SER A 108 -38.76 3.67 35.33
C SER A 108 -39.09 2.56 36.34
N ALA A 109 -38.11 1.79 36.84
CA ALA A 109 -38.31 0.67 37.76
C ALA A 109 -37.82 0.94 39.20
N VAL A 110 -37.55 2.19 39.59
CA VAL A 110 -37.20 2.54 40.98
C VAL A 110 -38.17 3.56 41.55
N GLY A 111 -39.15 3.02 42.28
CA GLY A 111 -40.09 3.75 43.13
C GLY A 111 -40.54 2.92 44.34
N ALA A 112 -39.57 2.57 45.22
CA ALA A 112 -39.60 2.45 46.72
C ALA A 112 -40.70 1.63 47.49
N PRO A 113 -40.54 1.33 48.81
CA PRO A 113 -39.38 0.90 49.62
C PRO A 113 -39.64 -0.29 50.62
N GLU A 114 -38.58 -0.69 51.35
CA GLU A 114 -38.52 -1.09 52.78
C GLU A 114 -38.94 -2.49 53.32
N GLN A 115 -37.92 -3.22 53.82
CA GLN A 115 -37.79 -3.92 55.14
C GLN A 115 -37.26 -5.36 55.06
N GLY A 116 -36.06 -5.61 55.62
CA GLY A 116 -35.68 -6.96 56.04
C GLY A 116 -34.19 -7.32 56.00
N ARG A 117 -33.51 -7.04 57.13
CA ARG A 117 -32.43 -7.87 57.71
C ARG A 117 -31.02 -7.74 57.11
N ALA A 118 -30.23 -6.92 57.80
CA ALA A 118 -28.79 -7.02 57.84
C ALA A 118 -28.36 -8.39 58.40
N LEU A 119 -27.57 -9.13 57.62
CA LEU A 119 -26.59 -10.07 58.16
C LEU A 119 -25.22 -9.58 57.74
N ALA A 120 -24.45 -9.16 58.74
CA ALA A 120 -23.07 -8.73 58.61
C ALA A 120 -22.21 -9.88 58.07
N ALA A 121 -21.57 -9.66 56.92
CA ALA A 121 -20.45 -10.47 56.47
C ALA A 121 -19.17 -9.88 57.07
N THR A 122 -18.53 -10.71 57.89
CA THR A 122 -17.32 -10.50 58.66
C THR A 122 -16.16 -9.94 57.83
N VAL A 123 -15.62 -8.80 58.28
CA VAL A 123 -14.26 -8.35 57.96
C VAL A 123 -13.31 -9.00 58.97
N SER A 124 -12.43 -9.87 58.46
CA SER A 124 -11.13 -10.27 58.99
C SER A 124 -10.28 -10.52 57.73
N SER A 125 -9.07 -10.02 57.53
CA SER A 125 -8.08 -9.43 58.40
C SER A 125 -7.06 -8.69 57.53
N MET A 126 -6.57 -7.55 58.01
CA MET A 126 -5.25 -7.07 57.64
C MET A 126 -4.19 -8.10 58.02
N GLY A 127 -3.20 -8.29 57.16
CA GLY A 127 -2.05 -9.15 57.39
C GLY A 127 -0.99 -8.93 56.32
N GLU A 128 -0.07 -8.01 56.63
CA GLU A 128 1.30 -7.86 56.13
C GLU A 128 1.63 -8.00 54.63
N ALA A 129 2.01 -6.87 54.05
CA ALA A 129 2.95 -6.82 52.94
C ALA A 129 4.35 -7.27 53.43
N PRO A 130 5.08 -8.06 52.63
CA PRO A 130 6.52 -7.97 52.58
C PRO A 130 6.91 -7.24 51.30
N GLU A 131 7.45 -6.04 51.48
CA GLU A 131 8.34 -5.39 50.51
C GLU A 131 9.43 -6.40 50.13
N ARG A 132 9.48 -6.81 48.86
CA ARG A 132 10.68 -7.44 48.30
C ARG A 132 11.29 -6.50 47.27
N ARG A 133 12.26 -5.75 47.79
CA ARG A 133 13.32 -5.01 47.11
C ARG A 133 13.45 -5.30 45.63
N VAL A 134 13.43 -4.20 44.86
CA VAL A 134 14.27 -4.03 43.67
C VAL A 134 15.69 -4.44 44.05
N SER A 135 16.08 -5.67 43.70
CA SER A 135 17.45 -6.12 43.76
C SER A 135 17.92 -6.25 42.33
N GLY A 136 18.75 -5.30 41.93
CA GLY A 136 19.48 -5.40 40.70
C GLY A 136 20.33 -6.67 40.65
N ASN A 137 20.60 -7.08 39.41
CA ASN A 137 21.82 -7.73 38.95
C ASN A 137 22.56 -8.60 39.98
N ARG A 138 22.22 -9.89 39.99
CA ARG A 138 23.17 -10.93 40.35
C ARG A 138 23.20 -12.01 39.28
N ALA A 139 24.22 -11.92 38.44
CA ALA A 139 24.67 -13.01 37.60
C ALA A 139 24.96 -14.22 38.50
N LEU A 140 24.18 -15.28 38.32
CA LEU A 140 24.58 -16.61 38.69
C LEU A 140 24.65 -17.39 37.39
N ARG A 141 25.89 -17.69 37.00
CA ARG A 141 26.22 -18.68 35.98
C ARG A 141 25.58 -19.98 36.42
N SER A 142 24.64 -20.47 35.63
CA SER A 142 24.33 -21.89 35.55
C SER A 142 24.56 -22.28 34.11
N GLU A 143 25.71 -22.90 33.91
CA GLU A 143 26.05 -23.68 32.73
C GLU A 143 25.09 -24.87 32.72
N GLU A 144 24.09 -24.82 31.84
CA GLU A 144 23.24 -25.91 31.31
C GLU A 144 22.11 -25.24 30.48
N VAL A 145 22.51 -24.48 29.45
CA VAL A 145 21.60 -23.58 28.72
C VAL A 145 21.21 -24.21 27.39
N GLY A 146 20.05 -24.86 27.40
CA GLY A 146 19.40 -25.32 26.18
C GLY A 146 17.98 -25.84 26.43
N GLU A 147 17.74 -26.54 27.55
CA GLU A 147 16.44 -27.20 27.78
C GLU A 147 15.50 -26.40 28.69
N THR A 148 16.03 -25.68 29.68
CA THR A 148 15.25 -24.90 30.66
C THR A 148 14.67 -23.61 30.09
N GLU A 149 15.41 -22.89 29.26
CA GLU A 149 14.94 -21.69 28.56
C GLU A 149 13.82 -22.02 27.55
N ASN A 150 13.91 -23.19 26.92
CA ASN A 150 12.91 -23.71 25.99
C ASN A 150 11.59 -24.08 26.68
N SER A 151 11.66 -24.70 27.85
CA SER A 151 10.49 -25.03 28.66
C SER A 151 9.78 -23.78 29.19
N ALA A 152 10.54 -22.75 29.57
CA ALA A 152 9.99 -21.47 29.99
C ALA A 152 9.26 -20.74 28.86
N LEU A 153 9.78 -20.81 27.63
CA LEU A 153 9.13 -20.24 26.45
C LEU A 153 7.80 -20.92 26.15
N ASP A 154 7.75 -22.26 26.17
CA ASP A 154 6.53 -23.02 25.90
C ASP A 154 5.44 -22.74 26.95
N ALA A 155 5.81 -22.57 28.22
CA ALA A 155 4.88 -22.16 29.29
C ALA A 155 4.32 -20.75 29.07
N ASN A 156 5.16 -19.80 28.65
CA ASN A 156 4.74 -18.44 28.34
C ASN A 156 3.82 -18.40 27.10
N LEU A 157 4.12 -19.20 26.06
CA LEU A 157 3.25 -19.34 24.88
C LEU A 157 1.90 -19.93 25.27
N ALA A 158 1.86 -20.92 26.16
CA ALA A 158 0.63 -21.53 26.65
C ALA A 158 -0.25 -20.54 27.43
N ALA A 159 0.32 -19.56 28.13
CA ALA A 159 -0.40 -18.54 28.87
C ALA A 159 -0.87 -17.34 28.01
N ALA A 160 -0.33 -17.15 26.81
CA ALA A 160 -0.63 -15.98 25.97
C ALA A 160 -1.93 -16.13 25.15
N ASP A 161 -2.74 -15.08 25.08
CA ASP A 161 -3.95 -15.03 24.24
C ASP A 161 -3.67 -14.69 22.77
N LEU A 162 -2.53 -14.03 22.50
CA LEU A 162 -2.06 -13.63 21.17
C LEU A 162 -0.53 -13.64 21.14
N VAL A 163 0.03 -14.14 20.03
CA VAL A 163 1.49 -14.16 19.80
C VAL A 163 1.86 -13.28 18.61
N ILE A 164 2.83 -12.37 18.81
CA ILE A 164 3.38 -11.50 17.76
C ILE A 164 4.81 -11.95 17.47
N CYS A 165 5.07 -12.37 16.23
CA CYS A 165 6.39 -12.80 15.80
C CYS A 165 7.05 -11.71 14.95
N GLN A 166 8.25 -11.26 15.34
CA GLN A 166 9.07 -10.35 14.54
C GLN A 166 10.08 -11.14 13.71
N THR A 167 10.08 -10.97 12.40
CA THR A 167 11.15 -11.48 11.53
C THR A 167 12.40 -10.62 11.74
N GLY A 168 13.38 -11.15 12.49
CA GLY A 168 14.67 -10.48 12.71
C GLY A 168 15.25 -10.56 14.12
N CYS A 169 14.55 -11.13 15.10
CA CYS A 169 15.09 -11.35 16.46
C CYS A 169 14.85 -12.77 17.00
N ILE A 170 14.32 -13.67 16.17
CA ILE A 170 14.06 -15.07 16.52
C ILE A 170 15.08 -15.91 15.74
N SER A 171 15.78 -16.82 16.41
CA SER A 171 16.67 -17.78 15.74
C SER A 171 15.85 -18.66 14.79
N HIS A 172 16.50 -19.24 13.78
CA HIS A 172 15.79 -19.99 12.73
C HIS A 172 14.93 -21.13 13.30
N ASP A 173 15.40 -21.83 14.34
CA ASP A 173 14.68 -22.92 14.99
C ASP A 173 13.49 -22.46 15.85
N GLU A 174 13.62 -21.34 16.55
CA GLU A 174 12.57 -20.83 17.44
C GLU A 174 11.35 -20.31 16.67
N TYR A 175 11.56 -19.74 15.48
CA TYR A 175 10.47 -19.28 14.63
C TYR A 175 9.53 -20.42 14.22
N TRP A 176 10.10 -21.54 13.77
CA TRP A 176 9.34 -22.71 13.37
C TRP A 176 8.60 -23.33 14.56
N ARG A 177 9.21 -23.33 15.74
CA ARG A 177 8.57 -23.84 16.97
C ARG A 177 7.37 -23.00 17.41
N VAL A 178 7.49 -21.67 17.42
CA VAL A 178 6.36 -20.78 17.77
C VAL A 178 5.23 -20.93 16.74
N GLN A 179 5.56 -21.03 15.45
CA GLN A 179 4.57 -21.24 14.39
C GLN A 179 3.85 -22.59 14.54
N ASP A 180 4.59 -23.67 14.82
CA ASP A 180 4.02 -25.00 15.03
C ASP A 180 3.15 -25.06 16.31
N HIS A 181 3.59 -24.43 17.40
CA HIS A 181 2.80 -24.31 18.63
C HIS A 181 1.47 -23.59 18.39
N CYS A 182 1.50 -22.41 17.75
CA CYS A 182 0.28 -21.64 17.47
C CYS A 182 -0.69 -22.44 16.56
N ARG A 183 -0.15 -23.15 15.57
CA ARG A 183 -0.93 -24.02 14.68
C ARG A 183 -1.61 -25.17 15.43
N ARG A 184 -0.93 -25.81 16.38
CA ARG A 184 -1.47 -26.95 17.14
C ARG A 184 -2.43 -26.54 18.26
N THR A 185 -2.19 -25.39 18.88
CA THR A 185 -3.02 -24.87 19.98
C THR A 185 -4.18 -24.01 19.52
N GLY A 186 -4.24 -23.68 18.22
CA GLY A 186 -5.30 -22.83 17.64
C GLY A 186 -5.20 -21.37 18.06
N LYS A 187 -4.03 -20.93 18.55
CA LYS A 187 -3.82 -19.55 18.99
C LYS A 187 -3.63 -18.62 17.79
N PRO A 188 -4.32 -17.47 17.75
CA PRO A 188 -4.12 -16.49 16.71
C PRO A 188 -2.67 -15.97 16.78
N CYS A 189 -1.96 -15.98 15.65
CA CYS A 189 -0.61 -15.43 15.55
C CYS A 189 -0.46 -14.60 14.27
N ILE A 190 0.22 -13.46 14.37
CA ILE A 190 0.47 -12.56 13.23
C ILE A 190 1.98 -12.33 13.10
N LEU A 191 2.51 -12.56 11.90
CA LEU A 191 3.89 -12.30 11.55
C LEU A 191 4.04 -10.85 11.07
N VAL A 192 4.97 -10.09 11.65
CA VAL A 192 5.16 -8.67 11.33
C VAL A 192 6.60 -8.42 10.87
N ASP A 193 6.74 -7.93 9.64
CA ASP A 193 8.04 -7.68 8.98
C ASP A 193 8.66 -6.30 9.26
N GLN A 194 8.01 -5.44 10.06
CA GLN A 194 8.50 -4.07 10.31
C GLN A 194 8.60 -3.73 11.81
N PRO A 195 9.76 -3.21 12.27
CA PRO A 195 10.01 -2.93 13.70
C PRO A 195 9.17 -1.78 14.27
N LEU A 196 8.51 -0.97 13.43
CA LEU A 196 7.69 0.17 13.86
C LEU A 196 6.36 -0.24 14.51
N ALA A 197 5.78 -1.39 14.13
CA ALA A 197 4.53 -1.90 14.70
C ALA A 197 4.66 -2.34 16.17
N VAL A 198 5.89 -2.60 16.65
CA VAL A 198 6.15 -3.05 18.02
C VAL A 198 6.00 -1.90 19.03
N ARG A 199 6.37 -0.67 18.68
CA ARG A 199 6.23 0.48 19.59
C ARG A 199 4.75 0.82 19.83
N GLU A 200 3.94 0.69 18.79
CA GLU A 200 2.49 0.88 18.87
C GLU A 200 1.83 -0.28 19.63
N ALA A 201 2.23 -1.53 19.36
CA ALA A 201 1.77 -2.71 20.10
C ALA A 201 2.16 -2.65 21.60
N GLN A 202 3.34 -2.13 21.94
CA GLN A 202 3.77 -1.92 23.34
C GLN A 202 2.92 -0.86 24.06
N ALA A 203 2.51 0.20 23.35
CA ALA A 203 1.58 1.18 23.91
C ALA A 203 0.20 0.55 24.17
N LEU A 204 -0.28 -0.33 23.29
CA LEU A 204 -1.53 -1.07 23.48
C LEU A 204 -1.44 -2.16 24.55
N ALA A 205 -0.26 -2.74 24.79
CA ALA A 205 -0.01 -3.73 25.84
C ALA A 205 -0.16 -3.18 27.27
N THR A 206 -0.17 -1.86 27.46
CA THR A 206 -0.49 -1.25 28.76
C THR A 206 -2.00 -1.27 29.08
N ILE A 207 -2.84 -1.55 28.08
CA ILE A 207 -4.30 -1.48 28.17
C ILE A 207 -4.94 -2.88 28.16
N GLN A 208 -4.24 -3.91 27.64
CA GLN A 208 -4.69 -5.31 27.59
C GLN A 208 -3.54 -6.29 27.86
N PRO A 209 -3.79 -7.45 28.52
CA PRO A 209 -2.74 -8.45 28.76
C PRO A 209 -2.33 -9.10 27.43
N MET A 210 -1.17 -8.70 26.90
CA MET A 210 -0.58 -9.32 25.71
C MET A 210 0.90 -9.61 25.95
N VAL A 211 1.35 -10.81 25.59
CA VAL A 211 2.74 -11.25 25.74
C VAL A 211 3.50 -10.91 24.47
N VAL A 212 4.34 -9.88 24.54
CA VAL A 212 5.26 -9.52 23.46
C VAL A 212 6.61 -10.18 23.74
N LEU A 213 6.91 -11.26 23.02
CA LEU A 213 8.20 -11.93 23.13
C LEU A 213 9.28 -11.08 22.45
N ARG A 214 10.19 -10.56 23.26
CA ARG A 214 11.39 -9.86 22.81
C ARG A 214 12.61 -10.63 23.29
N MET A 215 13.29 -11.33 22.39
CA MET A 215 14.60 -11.86 22.73
C MET A 215 15.60 -10.71 22.74
N ALA A 216 16.34 -10.56 23.83
CA ALA A 216 17.49 -9.67 23.87
C ALA A 216 18.53 -10.23 22.89
N ALA A 217 18.98 -9.40 21.94
CA ALA A 217 20.13 -9.74 21.13
C ALA A 217 21.29 -10.08 22.06
N ALA A 218 21.94 -11.22 21.84
CA ALA A 218 23.17 -11.56 22.53
C ALA A 218 24.16 -10.38 22.39
N PRO A 219 24.89 -9.99 23.46
CA PRO A 219 25.87 -8.92 23.37
C PRO A 219 26.91 -9.33 22.34
N GLN A 220 27.00 -8.54 21.28
CA GLN A 220 27.97 -8.75 20.20
C GLN A 220 29.35 -8.50 20.79
N LEU A 221 30.16 -9.55 20.98
CA LEU A 221 31.58 -9.34 21.28
C LEU A 221 32.25 -8.67 20.06
N PRO A 222 33.10 -7.66 20.26
CA PRO A 222 33.77 -7.00 19.15
C PRO A 222 34.66 -7.98 18.39
N ALA A 223 34.46 -8.06 17.08
CA ALA A 223 35.25 -8.88 16.18
C ALA A 223 36.72 -8.45 16.23
N ALA A 224 37.60 -9.35 16.67
CA ALA A 224 39.03 -9.20 16.53
C ALA A 224 39.36 -9.14 15.03
N GLY A 225 39.97 -8.02 14.62
CA GLY A 225 40.40 -7.80 13.24
C GLY A 225 41.45 -8.83 12.84
N VAL A 226 41.17 -9.56 11.76
CA VAL A 226 42.19 -10.32 11.03
C VAL A 226 42.59 -9.47 9.82
N ALA A 227 43.79 -8.92 9.92
CA ALA A 227 44.48 -8.22 8.86
C ALA A 227 45.01 -9.19 7.80
N GLY A 228 44.90 -8.79 6.53
CA GLY A 228 45.90 -9.04 5.48
C GLY A 228 45.78 -10.33 4.67
N ALA A 229 45.51 -10.18 3.37
CA ALA A 229 46.49 -10.47 2.31
C ALA A 229 45.87 -10.19 0.93
N SER A 230 46.33 -9.11 0.30
CA SER A 230 46.17 -8.78 -1.10
C SER A 230 46.99 -9.73 -1.99
N VAL A 231 46.42 -10.20 -3.11
CA VAL A 231 47.20 -10.64 -4.27
C VAL A 231 46.65 -9.94 -5.51
N HIS A 232 47.50 -9.09 -6.08
CA HIS A 232 47.36 -8.46 -7.39
C HIS A 232 47.43 -9.51 -8.51
N ALA A 233 46.55 -9.40 -9.49
CA ALA A 233 46.81 -9.85 -10.86
C ALA A 233 46.38 -8.74 -11.81
N ALA A 234 47.38 -8.06 -12.38
CA ALA A 234 47.25 -7.17 -13.51
C ALA A 234 47.24 -8.02 -14.78
N GLU A 235 46.41 -7.68 -15.76
CA GLU A 235 46.73 -7.89 -17.17
C GLU A 235 45.88 -6.98 -18.08
N ASP A 236 46.53 -6.62 -19.18
CA ASP A 236 46.42 -5.38 -19.93
C ASP A 236 45.15 -5.17 -20.76
N VAL A 237 44.80 -3.88 -20.85
CA VAL A 237 44.01 -3.28 -21.91
C VAL A 237 44.93 -3.02 -23.10
N THR A 238 44.65 -3.63 -24.26
CA THR A 238 45.10 -3.08 -25.55
C THR A 238 43.98 -3.01 -26.57
N GLU A 239 43.79 -1.78 -26.98
CA GLU A 239 42.97 -1.20 -28.03
C GLU A 239 43.60 -1.42 -29.43
N ASN A 240 42.81 -1.93 -30.38
CA ASN A 240 42.85 -1.67 -31.84
C ASN A 240 41.87 -2.65 -32.52
N GLY A 241 40.97 -2.28 -33.42
CA GLY A 241 41.12 -1.25 -34.44
C GLY A 241 41.24 -1.89 -35.82
N ARG A 242 40.22 -2.66 -36.25
CA ARG A 242 39.73 -2.84 -37.64
C ARG A 242 38.66 -3.93 -37.70
#